data_AF-A0A2V7H161-F1
#
_entry.id   AF-A0A2V7H161-F1
#
_cell.length_a   1.000
_cell.length_b   1.000
_cell.length_c   1.000
_cell.angle_alpha   90.00
_cell.angle_beta   90.00
_cell.angle_gamma   90.00
#
_symmetry.space_group_name_H-M   'P 1'
#
loop_
_entity.id
_entity.type
_entity.pdbx_description
1 polymer ?
#
loop_
_entity_poly.entity_id
_entity_poly.type
_entity_poly.pdbx_seq_one_letter_code
_entity_poly.pdbx_strand_id
1 'polypeptide(L)' 'MKLDLRLPIGLMFGIYGAIFVLFGLTSDKAIYERSLGINVNLWWGLVLLAFGVGMLVLAVRARERGSREG' A
#
# COMPACT_ATOMS: atom_id res chain seq x y z
N MET A 1 -11.98 -15.54 17.80
CA MET A 1 -12.36 -14.77 16.59
C MET A 1 -11.22 -14.91 15.59
N LYS A 2 -11.43 -15.53 14.41
CA LYS A 2 -10.41 -15.53 13.34
C LYS A 2 -10.35 -14.11 12.78
N LEU A 3 -9.43 -13.31 13.29
CA LEU A 3 -9.26 -11.93 12.87
C LEU A 3 -8.70 -11.96 11.44
N ASP A 4 -9.46 -11.46 10.48
CA ASP A 4 -9.11 -11.51 9.07
C ASP A 4 -7.92 -10.58 8.82
N LEU A 5 -6.71 -11.15 8.87
CA LEU A 5 -5.45 -10.40 8.86
C LEU A 5 -5.25 -9.56 7.59
N ARG A 6 -6.00 -9.88 6.54
CA ARG A 6 -6.02 -9.18 5.26
C ARG A 6 -6.36 -7.70 5.40
N LEU A 7 -7.29 -7.36 6.29
CA LEU A 7 -7.76 -5.99 6.48
C LEU A 7 -6.68 -5.10 7.14
N PRO A 8 -6.12 -5.43 8.32
CA PRO A 8 -5.07 -4.61 8.94
C PRO A 8 -3.80 -4.57 8.09
N ILE A 9 -3.42 -5.67 7.44
CA ILE A 9 -2.25 -5.71 6.54
C ILE A 9 -2.49 -4.76 5.35
N GLY A 10 -3.62 -4.89 4.65
CA GLY A 10 -3.92 -4.04 3.50
C GLY A 10 -3.96 -2.55 3.86
N LEU A 11 -4.50 -2.22 5.05
CA LEU A 11 -4.58 -0.84 5.54
C LEU A 11 -3.19 -0.28 5.87
N MET A 12 -2.34 -1.05 6.56
CA MET A 12 -0.97 -0.64 6.86
C MET A 12 -0.15 -0.40 5.59
N PHE A 13 -0.12 -1.37 4.68
CA PHE A 13 0.62 -1.24 3.41
C PHE A 13 0.07 -0.12 2.53
N GLY A 14 -1.25 0.07 2.49
CA GLY A 14 -1.88 1.17 1.76
C GLY A 14 -1.49 2.53 2.30
N ILE A 15 -1.53 2.74 3.63
CA ILE A 15 -1.16 4.02 4.26
C ILE A 15 0.33 4.30 4.06
N TYR A 16 1.21 3.34 4.35
CA TYR A 16 2.65 3.54 4.18
C TYR A 16 3.03 3.76 2.71
N GLY A 17 2.41 3.00 1.79
CA GLY A 17 2.59 3.20 0.35
C GLY A 17 2.16 4.60 -0.09
N ALA A 18 1.01 5.08 0.37
CA ALA A 18 0.54 6.43 0.06
C ALA A 18 1.49 7.52 0.58
N ILE A 19 2.01 7.37 1.81
CA ILE A 19 3.01 8.28 2.37
C ILE A 19 4.28 8.30 1.50
N PHE A 20 4.76 7.13 1.07
CA PHE A 20 5.97 7.01 0.26
C PHE A 20 5.79 7.61 -1.15
N VAL A 21 4.61 7.42 -1.76
CA VAL A 21 4.27 8.07 -3.03
C VAL A 21 4.25 9.59 -2.85
N LEU A 22 3.57 10.09 -1.82
CA LEU A 22 3.47 11.52 -1.56
C LEU A 22 4.86 12.13 -1.32
N PHE A 23 5.65 11.50 -0.46
CA PHE A 23 7.03 11.89 -0.19
C PHE A 23 7.90 11.82 -1.44
N GLY A 24 7.75 10.79 -2.26
CA GLY A 24 8.40 10.67 -3.56
C GLY A 24 8.09 11.85 -4.47
N LEU A 25 6.84 12.30 -4.52
CA LEU A 25 6.40 13.41 -5.37
C LEU A 25 6.81 14.79 -4.84
N THR A 26 6.84 14.99 -3.52
CA THR A 26 7.12 16.29 -2.89
C THR A 26 8.59 16.51 -2.50
N SER A 27 9.41 15.45 -2.51
CA SER A 27 10.82 15.54 -2.10
C SER A 27 11.70 16.19 -3.17
N ASP A 28 12.72 16.90 -2.69
CA ASP A 28 13.74 17.49 -3.55
C ASP A 28 14.56 16.41 -4.27
N LYS A 29 14.87 16.65 -5.55
CA LYS A 29 15.69 15.78 -6.39
C LYS A 29 17.12 15.62 -5.84
N ALA A 30 17.62 16.61 -5.10
CA ALA A 30 18.94 16.55 -4.46
C ALA A 30 19.11 15.36 -3.49
N ILE A 31 18.02 14.91 -2.86
CA ILE A 31 18.04 13.78 -1.93
C ILE A 31 18.33 12.47 -2.67
N TYR A 32 17.95 12.39 -3.94
CA TYR A 32 18.10 11.20 -4.77
C TYR A 32 19.44 11.12 -5.50
N GLU A 33 20.37 12.07 -5.30
CA GLU A 33 21.73 11.93 -5.86
C GLU A 33 22.44 10.68 -5.36
N ARG A 34 22.25 10.31 -4.09
CA ARG A 34 22.72 9.03 -3.54
C ARG A 34 22.04 7.80 -4.15
N SER A 35 20.92 8.01 -4.83
CA SER A 35 20.11 6.97 -5.48
C SER A 35 20.29 6.99 -7.01
N LEU A 36 21.39 7.55 -7.53
CA LEU A 36 21.62 7.71 -8.99
C LEU A 36 20.53 8.54 -9.68
N GLY A 37 19.88 9.47 -8.94
CA GLY A 37 18.74 10.25 -9.43
C GLY A 37 17.42 9.47 -9.52
N ILE A 38 17.38 8.22 -9.03
CA ILE A 38 16.18 7.39 -9.03
C ILE A 38 15.35 7.70 -7.80
N ASN A 39 14.06 7.98 -8.01
CA ASN A 39 13.12 8.21 -6.93
C ASN A 39 12.66 6.88 -6.31
N VAL A 40 13.51 6.30 -5.47
CA VAL A 40 13.28 5.01 -4.81
C VAL A 40 12.00 5.03 -3.96
N ASN A 41 11.71 6.15 -3.30
CA ASN A 41 10.53 6.32 -2.46
C ASN A 41 9.24 6.24 -3.28
N LEU A 42 9.21 6.88 -4.45
CA LEU A 42 8.04 6.83 -5.34
C LEU A 42 7.80 5.42 -5.88
N TRP A 43 8.85 4.75 -6.38
CA TRP A 43 8.74 3.40 -6.94
C TRP A 43 8.30 2.38 -5.89
N TRP A 44 8.95 2.36 -4.73
CA TRP A 44 8.56 1.45 -3.66
C TRP A 44 7.22 1.83 -3.04
N GLY A 45 6.91 3.13 -2.96
CA GLY A 45 5.60 3.61 -2.54
C GLY A 45 4.49 3.09 -3.44
N LEU A 46 4.66 3.14 -4.76
CA LEU A 46 3.70 2.58 -5.73
C LEU A 46 3.53 1.07 -5.56
N VAL A 47 4.62 0.32 -5.37
CA VAL A 47 4.57 -1.13 -5.13
C VAL A 47 3.80 -1.46 -3.85
N LEU A 48 4.12 -0.79 -2.74
CA LEU A 48 3.46 -0.96 -1.44
C LEU A 48 1.97 -0.57 -1.52
N LEU A 49 1.66 0.52 -2.21
CA LEU A 49 0.29 0.99 -2.40
C LEU A 49 -0.52 0.00 -3.24
N ALA A 50 0.03 -0.47 -4.36
CA ALA A 50 -0.63 -1.47 -5.20
C ALA A 50 -0.89 -2.78 -4.42
N PHE A 51 0.08 -3.24 -3.63
CA PHE A 51 -0.07 -4.41 -2.78
C PHE A 51 -1.14 -4.20 -1.70
N GLY A 52 -1.10 -3.07 -0.99
CA GLY A 52 -2.07 -2.73 0.05
C GLY A 52 -3.51 -2.62 -0.48
N VAL A 53 -3.68 -1.96 -1.63
CA VAL A 53 -4.97 -1.87 -2.33
C VAL A 53 -5.45 -3.27 -2.76
N GLY A 54 -4.56 -4.09 -3.33
CA GLY A 54 -4.90 -5.47 -3.69
C GLY A 54 -5.41 -6.29 -2.50
N MET A 55 -4.73 -6.18 -1.35
CA MET A 55 -5.12 -6.84 -0.11
C MET A 55 -6.47 -6.33 0.43
N LEU A 56 -6.72 -5.02 0.37
CA LEU A 56 -8.01 -4.44 0.76
C LEU A 56 -9.14 -4.92 -0.15
N VAL A 57 -8.92 -4.97 -1.45
CA VAL A 57 -9.90 -5.51 -2.42
C VAL A 57 -10.23 -6.96 -2.13
N LEU A 58 -9.23 -7.79 -1.82
CA LEU A 58 -9.44 -9.19 -1.45
C LEU A 58 -10.17 -9.32 -0.11
N ALA A 59 -9.86 -8.45 0.87
CA ALA A 59 -10.55 -8.42 2.16
C ALA A 59 -12.04 -8.06 1.99
N VAL A 60 -12.36 -7.03 1.21
CA VAL A 60 -13.75 -6.63 0.92
C VAL A 60 -14.51 -7.76 0.22
N ARG A 61 -13.92 -8.37 -0.80
CA ARG A 61 -14.52 -9.50 -1.51
C ARG A 61 -14.73 -10.74 -0.64
N ALA A 62 -13.84 -11.00 0.32
CA ALA A 62 -14.00 -12.11 1.26
C ALA A 62 -15.18 -11.87 2.23
N ARG A 63 -15.37 -10.63 2.67
CA ARG A 63 -16.49 -10.23 3.53
C ARG A 63 -17.85 -10.35 2.83
N GLU A 64 -17.92 -9.96 1.56
CA GLU A 64 -19.15 -10.08 0.75
C GLU A 64 -19.61 -11.54 0.57
N ARG A 65 -18.67 -12.49 0.43
CA ARG A 65 -19.00 -13.92 0.31
C ARG A 65 -19.54 -14.51 1.62
N GLY A 66 -18.94 -14.15 2.75
CA GLY A 66 -19.42 -14.60 4.07
C GLY A 66 -20.81 -14.08 4.43
N SER A 67 -21.27 -12.97 3.84
CA SER A 67 -22.61 -12.42 4.06
C SER A 67 -23.69 -13.03 3.16
N ARG A 68 -23.33 -13.83 2.15
CA ARG A 68 -24.28 -14.50 1.24
C ARG A 68 -24.58 -15.95 1.63
N GLU A 69 -23.79 -16.53 2.52
CA GLU A 69 -23.90 -17.91 2.99
C GLU A 69 -24.50 -18.01 4.41
N GLY A 70 -24.88 -16.88 5.02
CA GLY A 70 -25.46 -16.80 6.38
C GLY A 70 -26.91 -16.38 6.38
#